data_AF-A0AA97D9E4-F1
#
_entry.id   AF-A0AA97D9E4-F1
#
_cell.length_a   1.000
_cell.length_b   1.000
_cell.length_c   1.000
_cell.angle_alpha   90.00
_cell.angle_beta   90.00
_cell.angle_gamma   90.00
#
_symmetry.space_group_name_H-M   'P 1'
#
loop_
_entity.id
_entity.type
_entity.pdbx_description
1 polymer ?
#
loop_
_entity_poly.entity_id
_entity_poly.type
_entity_poly.pdbx_seq_one_letter_code
_entity_poly.pdbx_strand_id
1 'polypeptide(L)' 'MEPLKELPLGFGMALFENEAAAQKFASMNHSTRQAVVQQARQVHSKEAMRAFVNRIGGEADG' A
#
# COMPACT_ATOMS: atom_id res chain seq x y z
N MET A 1 -6.77 -6.46 22.33
CA MET A 1 -6.08 -6.70 21.04
C MET A 1 -6.29 -5.44 20.23
N GLU A 2 -5.40 -4.46 20.36
CA GLU A 2 -5.59 -3.20 19.64
C GLU A 2 -5.27 -3.38 18.16
N PRO A 3 -6.12 -2.83 17.30
CA PRO A 3 -6.85 -3.60 16.28
C PRO A 3 -6.20 -3.36 14.91
N LEU A 4 -6.95 -3.54 13.84
CA LEU A 4 -6.71 -2.90 12.55
C LEU A 4 -6.73 -1.35 12.69
N LYS A 5 -5.88 -0.77 13.57
CA LYS A 5 -5.62 0.65 13.73
C LYS A 5 -4.83 1.09 12.50
N GLU A 6 -5.62 1.28 11.47
CA GLU A 6 -5.50 2.29 10.45
C GLU A 6 -4.35 2.00 9.51
N LEU A 7 -4.71 1.28 8.44
CA LEU A 7 -4.02 1.42 7.16
C LEU A 7 -3.73 2.93 6.98
N PRO A 8 -2.48 3.37 6.79
CA PRO A 8 -2.18 4.79 6.68
C PRO A 8 -3.13 5.41 5.65
N LEU A 9 -3.82 6.50 5.99
CA LEU A 9 -4.85 7.07 5.12
C LEU A 9 -4.32 7.29 3.68
N GLY A 10 -3.10 7.81 3.57
CA GLY A 10 -2.42 7.99 2.28
C GLY A 10 -2.17 6.68 1.53
N PHE A 11 -1.91 5.58 2.24
CA PHE A 11 -1.74 4.26 1.62
C PHE A 11 -3.08 3.71 1.13
N GLY A 12 -4.15 3.85 1.92
CA GLY A 12 -5.50 3.45 1.50
C GLY A 12 -5.98 4.23 0.27
N MET A 13 -5.76 5.55 0.26
CA MET A 13 -6.08 6.40 -0.90
C MET A 13 -5.26 6.02 -2.13
N ALA A 14 -3.95 5.83 -1.98
CA ALA A 14 -3.09 5.46 -3.11
C ALA A 14 -3.42 4.06 -3.67
N LEU A 15 -3.83 3.10 -2.83
CA LEU A 15 -4.35 1.80 -3.29
C LEU A 15 -5.65 1.96 -4.07
N PHE A 16 -6.57 2.82 -3.62
CA PHE A 16 -7.80 3.09 -4.36
C PHE A 16 -7.53 3.72 -5.74
N GLU A 17 -6.50 4.56 -5.85
CA GLU A 17 -6.05 5.15 -7.12
C GLU A 17 -5.32 4.16 -8.04
N ASN A 18 -4.88 2.99 -7.55
CA ASN A 18 -4.13 1.99 -8.31
C ASN A 18 -4.73 0.59 -8.11
N GLU A 19 -5.64 0.22 -9.01
CA GLU A 19 -6.36 -1.05 -8.95
C GLU A 19 -5.42 -2.27 -8.98
N ALA A 20 -4.36 -2.23 -9.80
CA ALA A 20 -3.37 -3.32 -9.88
C ALA A 20 -2.67 -3.55 -8.53
N ALA A 21 -2.27 -2.46 -7.87
CA ALA A 21 -1.67 -2.51 -6.54
C ALA A 21 -2.67 -2.97 -5.48
N ALA A 22 -3.93 -2.53 -5.56
CA ALA A 22 -4.99 -2.99 -4.66
C ALA A 22 -5.23 -4.50 -4.79
N GLN A 23 -5.34 -5.03 -6.00
CA GLN A 23 -5.51 -6.46 -6.25
C GLN A 23 -4.29 -7.26 -5.78
N LYS A 24 -3.07 -6.76 -6.05
CA LYS A 24 -1.83 -7.40 -5.60
C LYS A 24 -1.75 -7.44 -4.07
N PHE A 25 -2.04 -6.32 -3.42
CA PHE A 25 -2.07 -6.21 -1.96
C PHE A 25 -3.13 -7.12 -1.33
N ALA A 26 -4.33 -7.19 -1.91
CA ALA A 26 -5.40 -8.06 -1.43
C ALA A 26 -5.05 -9.56 -1.52
N SER A 27 -4.26 -9.93 -2.53
CA SER A 27 -3.79 -11.31 -2.77
C SER A 27 -2.60 -11.72 -1.89
N MET A 28 -1.92 -10.78 -1.23
CA MET A 28 -0.78 -11.09 -0.36
C MET A 28 -1.22 -11.87 0.90
N ASN A 29 -0.36 -12.74 1.42
CA ASN A 29 -0.60 -13.38 2.71
C ASN A 29 -0.53 -12.34 3.87
N HIS A 30 -0.97 -12.74 5.07
CA HIS A 30 -1.05 -11.83 6.22
C HIS A 30 0.32 -11.20 6.58
N SER A 31 1.39 -12.01 6.64
CA SER A 31 2.72 -11.52 7.00
C SER A 31 3.27 -10.52 5.99
N THR A 32 3.10 -10.77 4.69
CA THR A 32 3.50 -9.85 3.63
C THR A 32 2.67 -8.56 3.68
N ARG A 33 1.34 -8.65 3.88
CA ARG A 33 0.49 -7.45 4.06
C ARG A 33 0.95 -6.60 5.23
N GLN A 34 1.27 -7.22 6.37
CA GLN A 34 1.78 -6.49 7.53
C GLN A 34 3.12 -5.81 7.22
N ALA A 35 4.05 -6.48 6.57
CA ALA A 35 5.33 -5.87 6.17
C ALA A 35 5.15 -4.68 5.22
N VAL A 36 4.21 -4.77 4.27
CA VAL A 36 3.86 -3.66 3.37
C VAL A 36 3.24 -2.49 4.14
N VAL A 37 2.31 -2.75 5.06
CA VAL A 37 1.71 -1.70 5.90
C VAL A 37 2.75 -1.03 6.78
N GLN A 38 3.71 -1.77 7.34
CA GLN A 38 4.81 -1.19 8.13
C GLN A 38 5.72 -0.30 7.27
N GLN A 39 6.04 -0.71 6.04
CA GLN A 39 6.79 0.13 5.10
C GLN A 39 6.00 1.40 4.72
N ALA A 40 4.70 1.28 4.45
CA ALA A 40 3.84 2.42 4.15
C ALA A 40 3.81 3.46 5.28
N ARG A 41 3.91 3.05 6.55
CA ARG A 41 3.98 3.97 7.70
C ARG A 41 5.25 4.82 7.72
N GLN A 42 6.33 4.38 7.07
CA GLN A 42 7.59 5.12 6.96
C GLN A 42 7.60 6.11 5.78
N VAL A 43 6.51 6.17 5.01
CA VAL A 43 6.40 7.06 3.86
C VAL A 43 5.72 8.35 4.30
N HIS A 44 6.45 9.47 4.20
CA HIS A 44 6.04 10.76 4.77
C HIS A 44 5.49 11.76 3.75
N SER A 45 5.26 11.36 2.49
CA SER A 45 4.77 12.27 1.45
C SER A 45 3.82 11.57 0.49
N LYS A 46 2.83 12.31 -0.02
CA LYS A 46 1.83 11.79 -0.96
C LYS A 46 2.47 11.20 -2.22
N GLU A 47 3.46 11.89 -2.80
CA GLU A 47 4.17 11.43 -4.00
C GLU A 47 4.95 10.15 -3.74
N ALA A 48 5.69 10.09 -2.63
CA ALA A 48 6.41 8.88 -2.21
C ALA A 48 5.45 7.71 -1.94
N MET A 49 4.24 7.98 -1.41
CA MET A 49 3.22 6.94 -1.18
C MET A 49 2.67 6.39 -2.49
N ARG A 50 2.40 7.26 -3.47
CA ARG A 50 1.98 6.85 -4.81
C ARG A 50 3.06 6.02 -5.50
N ALA A 51 4.32 6.45 -5.42
CA ALA A 51 5.44 5.69 -5.96
C ALA A 51 5.59 4.32 -5.27
N PHE A 52 5.42 4.26 -3.94
CA PHE A 52 5.42 3.01 -3.19
C PHE A 52 4.30 2.08 -3.63
N VAL A 53 3.07 2.57 -3.77
CA VAL A 53 1.93 1.77 -4.24
C VAL A 53 2.09 1.32 -5.69
N ASN A 54 2.59 2.18 -6.58
CA ASN A 54 2.85 1.81 -7.98
C ASN A 54 3.84 0.64 -8.07
N ARG A 55 4.88 0.62 -7.22
CA ARG A 55 5.81 -0.52 -7.15
C ARG A 55 5.12 -1.82 -6.70
N ILE A 56 4.09 -1.73 -5.86
CA ILE A 56 3.30 -2.91 -5.44
C ILE A 56 2.49 -3.47 -6.61
N GLY A 57 1.90 -2.60 -7.44
CA GLY A 57 1.13 -3.01 -8.62
C GLY A 57 1.95 -3.68 -9.72
N GLY A 58 3.29 -3.62 -9.62
CA GLY A 58 4.16 -3.72 -10.78
C GLY A 58 4.08 -2.39 -11.53
N GLU A 59 5.23 -1.82 -11.90
CA GLU A 59 5.30 -0.56 -12.63
C GLU A 59 4.26 -0.59 -13.76
N ALA A 60 3.19 0.18 -13.63
CA ALA A 60 2.33 0.53 -14.75
C ALA A 60 3.16 1.49 -15.61
N ASP A 61 4.17 0.94 -16.28
CA ASP A 61 4.85 1.58 -17.39
C ASP A 61 3.90 1.44 -18.58
N GLY A 62 3.18 2.53 -18.88
CA GLY A 62 2.22 2.64 -19.98
C GLY A 62 0.91 3.31 -19.59
#